data_AF-A0A7J7QZ98-F1
#
_entry.id   AF-A0A7J7QZ98-F1
#
_cell.length_a   1.000
_cell.length_b   1.000
_cell.length_c   1.000
_cell.angle_alpha   90.00
_cell.angle_beta   90.00
_cell.angle_gamma   90.00
#
_symmetry.space_group_name_H-M   'P 1'
#
loop_
_entity.id
_entity.type
_entity.pdbx_description
1 polymer ?
#
loop_
_entity_poly.entity_id
_entity_poly.type
_entity_poly.pdbx_seq_one_letter_code
_entity_poly.pdbx_strand_id
1 'polypeptide(L)'
;MPSFGDLVRDWQRGAQAVARGDWGCALQLFSSVPDPPARICFNVGCVHLLAGDPEAALQAFDKAVTKDACMAVGFFQRGVANFQLERFQEALFDFRLALEQLRGNAAIDYTQLGLRFRLQAWEVLFNVASAQCCLGLWAQATRSLEEAISKGPEGAREDLRTALDQVQKQAFLQPRQVPRGEVFQPHRRYLQHLAPVDFLGKAKVVVASAAPDDQHEGVRPQQPQRLHTEQVGEQVPPELPAARGPDSGPSQDHSGAGGVAVGDPEALLTITVQCAFTLTLKAPRGADLSSLRALLSQALPLQAQCGQLSGPGLAGGPL
;
A
#
# COMPACT_ATOMS: atom_id res chain seq x y z
N MET A 1 22.69 4.59 4.32
CA MET A 1 21.46 4.71 3.50
C MET A 1 21.70 4.01 2.19
N PRO A 2 20.81 3.10 1.75
CA PRO A 2 20.94 2.40 0.46
C PRO A 2 20.89 3.40 -0.70
N SER A 3 21.67 3.15 -1.76
CA SER A 3 21.64 3.99 -2.96
C SER A 3 20.37 3.72 -3.77
N PHE A 4 19.96 4.66 -4.63
CA PHE A 4 18.84 4.44 -5.55
C PHE A 4 19.02 3.16 -6.39
N GLY A 5 20.26 2.86 -6.81
CA GLY A 5 20.57 1.64 -7.53
C GLY A 5 20.36 0.37 -6.70
N ASP A 6 20.68 0.40 -5.40
CA ASP A 6 20.43 -0.73 -4.50
C ASP A 6 18.92 -0.97 -4.34
N LEU A 7 18.13 0.09 -4.19
CA LEU A 7 16.67 -0.01 -4.09
C LEU A 7 16.02 -0.63 -5.33
N VAL A 8 16.49 -0.24 -6.53
CA VAL A 8 16.00 -0.82 -7.78
C VAL A 8 16.40 -2.30 -7.92
N ARG A 9 17.61 -2.67 -7.47
CA ARG A 9 18.05 -4.08 -7.44
C ARG A 9 17.22 -4.91 -6.48
N ASP A 10 16.94 -4.39 -5.29
CA ASP A 10 16.12 -5.07 -4.29
C ASP A 10 14.69 -5.26 -4.78
N TRP A 11 14.09 -4.24 -5.40
CA TRP A 11 12.79 -4.36 -6.06
C TRP A 11 12.81 -5.47 -7.14
N GLN A 12 13.80 -5.46 -8.03
CA GLN A 12 13.93 -6.50 -9.06
C GLN A 12 14.07 -7.91 -8.45
N ARG A 13 14.94 -8.07 -7.45
CA ARG A 13 15.15 -9.35 -6.76
C ARG A 13 13.89 -9.82 -6.04
N GLY A 14 13.14 -8.90 -5.42
CA GLY A 14 11.87 -9.19 -4.77
C GLY A 14 10.86 -9.73 -5.78
N ALA A 15 10.74 -9.07 -6.94
CA ALA A 15 9.83 -9.53 -7.99
C ALA A 15 10.24 -10.91 -8.57
N GLN A 16 11.54 -11.21 -8.64
CA GLN A 16 12.02 -12.54 -9.00
C GLN A 16 11.74 -13.59 -7.91
N ALA A 17 11.78 -13.21 -6.64
CA ALA A 17 11.42 -14.08 -5.53
C ALA A 17 9.93 -14.45 -5.58
N VAL A 18 9.04 -13.50 -5.91
CA VAL A 18 7.61 -13.77 -6.18
C VAL A 18 7.45 -14.81 -7.28
N ALA A 19 8.17 -14.67 -8.40
CA ALA A 19 8.10 -15.63 -9.51
C ALA A 19 8.57 -17.04 -9.13
N ARG A 20 9.43 -17.17 -8.12
CA ARG A 20 9.88 -18.47 -7.57
C ARG A 20 8.97 -19.04 -6.49
N GLY A 21 7.95 -18.30 -6.05
CA GLY A 21 7.12 -18.69 -4.91
C GLY A 21 7.76 -18.45 -3.54
N ASP A 22 8.87 -17.70 -3.48
CA ASP A 22 9.57 -17.39 -2.24
C ASP A 22 9.01 -16.09 -1.64
N TRP A 23 7.85 -16.23 -0.97
CA TRP A 23 7.11 -15.11 -0.39
C TRP A 23 7.91 -14.41 0.71
N GLY A 24 8.60 -15.17 1.56
CA GLY A 24 9.40 -14.63 2.66
C GLY A 24 10.55 -13.76 2.15
N CYS A 25 11.30 -14.24 1.16
CA CYS A 25 12.36 -13.45 0.53
C CYS A 25 11.80 -12.20 -0.17
N ALA A 26 10.67 -12.33 -0.89
CA ALA A 26 10.03 -11.21 -1.56
C ALA A 26 9.63 -10.10 -0.58
N LEU A 27 8.98 -10.45 0.53
CA LEU A 27 8.58 -9.48 1.56
C LEU A 27 9.79 -8.78 2.18
N GLN A 28 10.84 -9.53 2.53
CA GLN A 28 12.07 -8.96 3.07
C GLN A 28 12.70 -7.93 2.10
N LEU A 29 12.76 -8.25 0.81
CA LEU A 29 13.32 -7.37 -0.22
C LEU A 29 12.44 -6.15 -0.51
N PHE A 30 11.11 -6.26 -0.39
CA PHE A 30 10.24 -5.09 -0.53
C PHE A 30 10.26 -4.19 0.70
N SER A 31 10.43 -4.75 1.89
CA SER A 31 10.55 -4.00 3.15
C SER A 31 11.90 -3.29 3.32
N SER A 32 12.95 -3.68 2.57
CA SER A 32 14.25 -2.99 2.60
C SER A 32 14.19 -1.59 1.96
N VAL A 33 13.15 -1.30 1.17
CA VAL A 33 12.96 0.00 0.53
C VAL A 33 12.33 0.99 1.52
N PRO A 34 13.08 2.02 1.96
CA PRO A 34 12.53 3.05 2.85
C PRO A 34 11.47 3.87 2.09
N ASP A 35 10.34 4.13 2.76
CA ASP A 35 9.16 4.79 2.18
C ASP A 35 8.76 4.25 0.79
N PRO A 36 8.29 2.99 0.69
CA PRO A 36 8.08 2.35 -0.58
C PRO A 36 7.01 3.10 -1.42
N PRO A 37 7.21 3.25 -2.75
CA PRO A 37 6.20 3.82 -3.63
C PRO A 37 4.97 2.91 -3.72
N ALA A 38 3.85 3.46 -4.20
CA ALA A 38 2.56 2.75 -4.33
C ALA A 38 2.69 1.35 -4.98
N ARG A 39 3.51 1.22 -6.02
CA ARG A 39 3.74 -0.05 -6.74
C ARG A 39 4.42 -1.12 -5.89
N ILE A 40 5.34 -0.73 -5.01
CA ILE A 40 5.97 -1.70 -4.09
C ILE A 40 4.99 -2.09 -2.99
N CYS A 41 4.21 -1.14 -2.44
CA CYS A 41 3.12 -1.46 -1.51
C CYS A 41 2.11 -2.43 -2.14
N PHE A 42 1.75 -2.22 -3.41
CA PHE A 42 0.90 -3.13 -4.17
C PHE A 42 1.52 -4.53 -4.28
N ASN A 43 2.81 -4.62 -4.61
CA ASN A 43 3.51 -5.90 -4.68
C ASN A 43 3.48 -6.64 -3.34
N VAL A 44 3.73 -5.94 -2.24
CA VAL A 44 3.63 -6.49 -0.88
C VAL A 44 2.23 -7.06 -0.64
N GLY A 45 1.18 -6.33 -1.02
CA GLY A 45 -0.20 -6.81 -0.92
C GLY A 45 -0.46 -8.08 -1.73
N CYS A 46 0.03 -8.14 -2.98
CA CYS A 46 -0.08 -9.35 -3.79
C CYS A 46 0.67 -10.54 -3.18
N VAL A 47 1.84 -10.32 -2.59
CA VAL A 47 2.60 -11.40 -1.93
C VAL A 47 1.87 -11.93 -0.71
N HIS A 48 1.26 -11.06 0.11
CA HIS A 48 0.44 -11.49 1.24
C HIS A 48 -0.80 -12.29 0.80
N LEU A 49 -1.49 -11.88 -0.28
CA LEU A 49 -2.58 -12.69 -0.86
C LEU A 49 -2.09 -14.07 -1.31
N LEU A 50 -0.90 -14.15 -1.92
CA LEU A 50 -0.31 -15.43 -2.35
C LEU A 50 0.13 -16.30 -1.17
N ALA A 51 0.53 -15.67 -0.06
CA ALA A 51 0.89 -16.34 1.19
C ALA A 51 -0.34 -16.75 2.03
N GLY A 52 -1.55 -16.36 1.62
CA GLY A 52 -2.79 -16.68 2.34
C GLY A 52 -3.07 -15.77 3.54
N ASP A 53 -2.52 -14.56 3.54
CA ASP A 53 -2.70 -13.54 4.59
C ASP A 53 -3.45 -12.31 4.03
N PRO A 54 -4.79 -12.39 3.88
CA PRO A 54 -5.58 -11.31 3.32
C PRO A 54 -5.64 -10.06 4.21
N GLU A 55 -5.51 -10.16 5.54
CA GLU A 55 -5.41 -8.99 6.43
C GLU A 55 -4.16 -8.16 6.17
N ALA A 56 -2.98 -8.78 6.11
CA ALA A 56 -1.75 -8.06 5.81
C ALA A 56 -1.77 -7.51 4.37
N ALA A 57 -2.39 -8.24 3.45
CA ALA A 57 -2.60 -7.76 2.09
C ALA A 57 -3.44 -6.49 2.04
N LEU A 58 -4.55 -6.45 2.79
CA LEU A 58 -5.43 -5.30 2.90
C LEU A 58 -4.67 -4.05 3.37
N GLN A 59 -3.83 -4.17 4.41
CA GLN A 59 -2.99 -3.07 4.90
C GLN A 59 -2.00 -2.56 3.85
N ALA A 60 -1.39 -3.48 3.10
CA ALA A 60 -0.43 -3.13 2.05
C ALA A 60 -1.12 -2.44 0.86
N PHE A 61 -2.29 -2.91 0.45
CA PHE A 61 -3.09 -2.24 -0.59
C PHE A 61 -3.61 -0.89 -0.14
N ASP A 62 -4.00 -0.74 1.13
CA ASP A 62 -4.42 0.55 1.67
C ASP A 62 -3.30 1.60 1.59
N LYS A 63 -2.07 1.22 1.96
CA LYS A 63 -0.88 2.06 1.74
C LYS A 63 -0.66 2.39 0.26
N ALA A 64 -0.93 1.44 -0.62
CA ALA A 64 -0.73 1.60 -2.05
C ALA A 64 -1.71 2.62 -2.66
N VAL A 65 -3.01 2.50 -2.37
CA VAL A 65 -4.04 3.44 -2.86
C VAL A 65 -3.98 4.79 -2.15
N THR A 66 -3.49 4.85 -0.91
CA THR A 66 -3.21 6.12 -0.24
C THR A 66 -2.10 6.90 -0.94
N LYS A 67 -1.06 6.20 -1.42
CA LYS A 67 0.05 6.81 -2.16
C LYS A 67 -0.31 7.14 -3.62
N ASP A 68 -1.20 6.37 -4.24
CA ASP A 68 -1.72 6.62 -5.58
C ASP A 68 -3.24 6.38 -5.62
N ALA A 69 -3.99 7.45 -5.37
CA ALA A 69 -5.46 7.43 -5.37
C ALA A 69 -6.08 7.18 -6.75
N CYS A 70 -5.28 7.19 -7.82
CA CYS A 70 -5.74 6.89 -9.18
C CYS A 70 -5.44 5.45 -9.59
N MET A 71 -4.86 4.63 -8.71
CA MET A 71 -4.46 3.27 -9.01
C MET A 71 -5.66 2.30 -9.04
N ALA A 72 -6.37 2.23 -10.17
CA ALA A 72 -7.54 1.35 -10.34
C ALA A 72 -7.27 -0.12 -9.96
N VAL A 73 -6.13 -0.68 -10.38
CA VAL A 73 -5.72 -2.05 -10.02
C VAL A 73 -5.49 -2.22 -8.50
N GLY A 74 -5.13 -1.15 -7.80
CA GLY A 74 -4.98 -1.14 -6.35
C GLY A 74 -6.30 -1.36 -5.64
N PHE A 75 -7.31 -0.57 -5.99
CA PHE A 75 -8.67 -0.78 -5.47
C PHE A 75 -9.22 -2.14 -5.87
N PHE A 76 -8.97 -2.58 -7.11
CA PHE A 76 -9.39 -3.91 -7.58
C PHE A 76 -8.83 -5.04 -6.69
N GLN A 77 -7.52 -5.04 -6.39
CA GLN A 77 -6.93 -6.06 -5.53
C GLN A 77 -7.26 -5.88 -4.04
N ARG A 78 -7.48 -4.64 -3.58
CA ARG A 78 -7.99 -4.38 -2.22
C ARG A 78 -9.38 -4.98 -2.04
N GLY A 79 -10.24 -4.83 -3.04
CA GLY A 79 -11.57 -5.45 -3.06
C GLY A 79 -11.51 -6.98 -3.05
N VAL A 80 -10.54 -7.58 -3.75
CA VAL A 80 -10.30 -9.03 -3.68
C VAL A 80 -9.88 -9.45 -2.27
N ALA A 81 -8.99 -8.71 -1.62
CA ALA A 81 -8.59 -8.98 -0.23
C ALA A 81 -9.80 -8.90 0.72
N ASN A 82 -10.58 -7.82 0.63
CA ASN A 82 -11.82 -7.68 1.40
C ASN A 82 -12.82 -8.83 1.12
N PHE A 83 -12.94 -9.29 -0.12
CA PHE A 83 -13.79 -10.41 -0.47
C PHE A 83 -13.34 -11.72 0.20
N GLN A 84 -12.02 -11.99 0.24
CA GLN A 84 -11.47 -13.17 0.93
C GLN A 84 -11.69 -13.12 2.45
N LEU A 85 -11.83 -11.91 3.01
CA LEU A 85 -12.18 -11.67 4.41
C LEU A 85 -13.69 -11.70 4.69
N GLU A 86 -14.51 -12.05 3.70
CA GLU A 86 -15.98 -11.99 3.77
C GLU A 86 -16.53 -10.59 4.05
N ARG A 87 -15.72 -9.54 3.83
CA ARG A 87 -16.10 -8.13 3.92
C ARG A 87 -16.69 -7.67 2.59
N PHE A 88 -17.85 -8.25 2.26
CA PHE A 88 -18.44 -8.10 0.92
C PHE A 88 -18.89 -6.67 0.60
N GLN A 89 -19.29 -5.89 1.60
CA GLN A 89 -19.70 -4.50 1.42
C GLN A 89 -18.50 -3.62 1.04
N GLU A 90 -17.39 -3.79 1.74
CA GLU A 90 -16.12 -3.11 1.48
C GLU A 90 -15.52 -3.56 0.15
N ALA A 91 -15.61 -4.85 -0.18
CA ALA A 91 -15.21 -5.37 -1.49
C ALA A 91 -16.01 -4.71 -2.62
N LEU A 92 -17.34 -4.63 -2.49
CA LEU A 92 -18.21 -3.97 -3.46
C LEU A 92 -17.83 -2.49 -3.64
N PHE A 93 -17.55 -1.80 -2.54
CA PHE A 93 -17.11 -0.40 -2.57
C PHE A 93 -15.78 -0.25 -3.32
N ASP A 94 -14.80 -1.08 -3.01
CA ASP A 94 -13.50 -1.09 -3.69
C ASP A 94 -13.60 -1.39 -5.19
N PHE A 95 -14.43 -2.34 -5.60
CA PHE A 95 -14.66 -2.62 -7.02
C PHE A 95 -15.31 -1.44 -7.74
N ARG A 96 -16.22 -0.72 -7.08
CA ARG A 96 -16.80 0.51 -7.65
C ARG A 96 -15.76 1.62 -7.78
N LEU A 97 -14.91 1.82 -6.78
CA LEU A 97 -13.79 2.75 -6.88
C LEU A 97 -12.82 2.38 -8.01
N ALA A 98 -12.52 1.09 -8.19
CA ALA A 98 -11.71 0.62 -9.31
C ALA A 98 -12.34 1.00 -10.66
N LEU A 99 -13.65 0.80 -10.81
CA LEU A 99 -14.40 1.16 -12.02
C LEU A 99 -14.41 2.68 -12.26
N GLU A 100 -14.55 3.48 -11.20
CA GLU A 100 -14.46 4.94 -11.28
C GLU A 100 -13.06 5.40 -11.74
N GLN A 101 -12.00 4.77 -11.23
CA GLN A 101 -10.62 5.08 -11.63
C GLN A 101 -10.29 4.63 -13.06
N LEU A 102 -11.09 3.74 -13.68
CA LEU A 102 -11.02 3.51 -15.13
C LEU A 102 -11.49 4.72 -15.95
N ARG A 103 -12.22 5.67 -15.35
CA ARG A 103 -12.68 6.94 -15.96
C ARG A 103 -13.43 6.73 -17.28
N GLY A 104 -14.23 5.67 -17.35
CA GLY A 104 -15.00 5.29 -18.54
C GLY A 104 -14.19 4.61 -19.66
N ASN A 105 -12.88 4.40 -19.48
CA ASN A 105 -12.09 3.61 -20.43
C ASN A 105 -12.46 2.13 -20.34
N ALA A 106 -12.45 1.44 -21.48
CA ALA A 106 -12.73 0.01 -21.53
C ALA A 106 -11.67 -0.84 -20.79
N ALA A 107 -10.43 -0.37 -20.74
CA ALA A 107 -9.34 -1.01 -20.01
C ALA A 107 -8.21 -0.02 -19.70
N ILE A 108 -7.41 -0.34 -18.68
CA ILE A 108 -6.09 0.25 -18.43
C ILE A 108 -5.02 -0.83 -18.62
N ASP A 109 -4.04 -0.54 -19.47
CA ASP A 109 -2.89 -1.41 -19.70
C ASP A 109 -1.73 -1.00 -18.78
N TYR A 110 -1.41 -1.84 -17.79
CA TYR A 110 -0.36 -1.56 -16.82
C TYR A 110 1.04 -1.99 -17.28
N THR A 111 1.19 -2.57 -18.48
CA THR A 111 2.48 -3.06 -18.99
C THR A 111 3.54 -1.96 -19.02
N GLN A 112 3.15 -0.74 -19.38
CA GLN A 112 4.02 0.43 -19.40
C GLN A 112 4.50 0.85 -18.01
N LEU A 113 3.73 0.52 -16.97
CA LEU A 113 4.05 0.82 -15.57
C LEU A 113 4.83 -0.30 -14.88
N GLY A 114 5.05 -1.42 -15.59
CA GLY A 114 5.86 -2.56 -15.14
C GLY A 114 5.05 -3.76 -14.68
N LEU A 115 3.71 -3.75 -14.77
CA LEU A 115 2.87 -4.91 -14.42
C LEU A 115 2.28 -5.51 -15.70
N ARG A 116 2.47 -6.81 -15.95
CA ARG A 116 1.96 -7.47 -17.16
C ARG A 116 0.49 -7.85 -17.00
N PHE A 117 -0.34 -6.84 -16.82
CA PHE A 117 -1.76 -6.99 -16.60
C PHE A 117 -2.53 -5.85 -17.27
N ARG A 118 -3.67 -6.18 -17.85
CA ARG A 118 -4.60 -5.21 -18.42
C ARG A 118 -5.90 -5.34 -17.65
N LEU A 119 -6.21 -4.34 -16.83
CA LEU A 119 -7.46 -4.31 -16.08
C LEU A 119 -8.59 -3.89 -17.01
N GLN A 120 -9.55 -4.76 -17.27
CA GLN A 120 -10.69 -4.46 -18.14
C GLN A 120 -11.93 -4.11 -17.31
N ALA A 121 -12.73 -3.15 -17.80
CA ALA A 121 -13.93 -2.70 -17.09
C ALA A 121 -14.94 -3.83 -16.83
N TRP A 122 -15.08 -4.77 -17.77
CA TRP A 122 -15.96 -5.93 -17.60
C TRP A 122 -15.49 -6.88 -16.49
N GLU A 123 -14.18 -6.99 -16.24
CA GLU A 123 -13.64 -7.81 -15.14
C GLU A 123 -13.96 -7.18 -13.78
N VAL A 124 -13.89 -5.84 -13.71
CA VAL A 124 -14.29 -5.10 -12.51
C VAL A 124 -15.80 -5.27 -12.26
N LEU A 125 -16.62 -5.16 -13.31
CA LEU A 125 -18.07 -5.37 -13.21
C LEU A 125 -18.45 -6.80 -12.81
N PHE A 126 -17.69 -7.79 -13.28
CA PHE A 126 -17.83 -9.18 -12.84
C PHE A 126 -17.58 -9.32 -11.34
N ASN A 127 -16.56 -8.63 -10.81
CA ASN A 127 -16.29 -8.62 -9.37
C ASN A 127 -17.35 -7.87 -8.56
N VAL A 128 -17.89 -6.76 -9.09
CA VAL A 128 -19.05 -6.07 -8.53
C VAL A 128 -20.22 -7.04 -8.39
N ALA A 129 -20.53 -7.82 -9.44
CA ALA A 129 -21.58 -8.83 -9.41
C ALA A 129 -21.28 -9.93 -8.39
N SER A 130 -20.02 -10.38 -8.28
CA SER A 130 -19.61 -11.39 -7.31
C SER A 130 -19.87 -10.94 -5.87
N ALA A 131 -19.51 -9.70 -5.53
CA ALA A 131 -19.78 -9.12 -4.22
C ALA A 131 -21.29 -8.94 -3.97
N GLN A 132 -22.05 -8.49 -4.98
CA GLN A 132 -23.50 -8.36 -4.89
C GLN A 132 -24.21 -9.70 -4.64
N CYS A 133 -23.72 -10.81 -5.23
CA CYS A 133 -24.26 -12.15 -4.96
C CYS A 133 -24.10 -12.52 -3.49
N CYS A 134 -22.93 -12.27 -2.90
CA CYS A 134 -22.66 -12.54 -1.49
C CYS A 134 -23.51 -11.68 -0.54
N LEU A 135 -23.93 -10.50 -1.00
CA LEU A 135 -24.84 -9.60 -0.28
C LEU A 135 -26.34 -9.91 -0.53
N GLY A 136 -26.67 -10.94 -1.32
CA GLY A 136 -28.05 -11.29 -1.68
C GLY A 136 -28.71 -10.32 -2.67
N LEU A 137 -27.94 -9.42 -3.29
CA LEU A 137 -28.40 -8.39 -4.23
C LEU A 137 -28.51 -8.94 -5.65
N TRP A 138 -29.22 -10.05 -5.84
CA TRP A 138 -29.29 -10.81 -7.09
C TRP A 138 -29.69 -9.97 -8.31
N ALA A 139 -30.72 -9.12 -8.18
CA ALA A 139 -31.16 -8.25 -9.27
C ALA A 139 -30.13 -7.16 -9.65
N GLN A 140 -29.24 -6.78 -8.72
CA GLN A 140 -28.12 -5.89 -9.04
C GLN A 140 -26.98 -6.66 -9.70
N ALA A 141 -26.67 -7.86 -9.20
CA ALA A 141 -25.65 -8.74 -9.77
C ALA A 141 -25.95 -9.08 -11.24
N THR A 142 -27.20 -9.43 -11.57
CA THR A 142 -27.66 -9.65 -12.94
C THR A 142 -27.39 -8.44 -13.83
N ARG A 143 -27.77 -7.23 -13.39
CA ARG A 143 -27.54 -5.99 -14.17
C ARG A 143 -26.06 -5.70 -14.36
N SER A 144 -25.24 -5.90 -13.33
CA SER A 144 -23.79 -5.70 -13.42
C SER A 144 -23.14 -6.71 -14.39
N LEU A 145 -23.63 -7.95 -14.45
CA LEU A 145 -23.17 -8.92 -15.45
C LEU A 145 -23.65 -8.61 -16.86
N GLU A 146 -24.89 -8.14 -17.05
CA GLU A 146 -25.37 -7.67 -18.36
C GLU A 146 -24.52 -6.50 -18.87
N GLU A 147 -24.16 -5.56 -17.99
CA GLU A 147 -23.23 -4.49 -18.33
C GLU A 147 -21.82 -5.03 -18.66
N ALA A 148 -21.34 -6.03 -17.92
CA ALA A 148 -20.07 -6.69 -18.22
C ALA A 148 -20.10 -7.37 -19.61
N ILE A 149 -21.19 -8.04 -19.99
CA ILE A 149 -21.37 -8.67 -21.31
C ILE A 149 -21.32 -7.61 -22.42
N SER A 150 -21.95 -6.46 -22.19
CA SER A 150 -21.96 -5.33 -23.14
C SER A 150 -20.56 -4.73 -23.36
N LYS A 151 -19.76 -4.61 -22.30
CA LYS A 151 -18.40 -4.03 -22.35
C LYS A 151 -17.29 -5.05 -22.63
N GLY A 152 -17.60 -6.34 -22.53
CA GLY A 152 -16.64 -7.43 -22.64
C GLY A 152 -16.25 -7.75 -24.08
N PRO A 153 -15.03 -8.26 -24.32
CA PRO A 153 -14.64 -8.78 -25.62
C PRO A 153 -15.46 -10.03 -25.99
N GLU A 154 -15.55 -10.34 -27.28
CA GLU A 154 -16.34 -11.48 -27.76
C GLU A 154 -15.94 -12.81 -27.11
N GLY A 155 -14.63 -13.02 -26.90
CA GLY A 155 -14.10 -14.23 -26.26
C GLY A 155 -14.52 -14.42 -24.80
N ALA A 156 -14.96 -13.37 -24.10
CA ALA A 156 -15.44 -13.46 -22.72
C ALA A 156 -16.97 -13.60 -22.61
N ARG A 157 -17.73 -13.46 -23.71
CA ARG A 157 -19.20 -13.43 -23.66
C ARG A 157 -19.82 -14.74 -23.18
N GLU A 158 -19.28 -15.88 -23.60
CA GLU A 158 -19.81 -17.19 -23.20
C GLU A 158 -19.57 -17.46 -21.71
N ASP A 159 -18.38 -17.14 -21.20
CA ASP A 159 -18.06 -17.22 -19.77
C ASP A 159 -18.99 -16.32 -18.95
N LEU A 160 -19.23 -15.09 -19.41
CA LEU A 160 -20.11 -14.13 -18.74
C LEU A 160 -21.59 -14.55 -18.79
N ARG A 161 -22.06 -15.15 -19.88
CA ARG A 161 -23.40 -15.75 -19.99
C ARG A 161 -23.56 -16.93 -19.03
N THR A 162 -22.54 -17.76 -18.90
CA THR A 162 -22.52 -18.87 -17.94
C THR A 162 -22.59 -18.34 -16.50
N ALA A 163 -21.83 -17.29 -16.18
CA ALA A 163 -21.92 -16.63 -14.88
C ALA A 163 -23.30 -15.99 -14.64
N LEU A 164 -23.92 -15.43 -15.67
CA LEU A 164 -25.28 -14.87 -15.59
C LEU A 164 -26.31 -15.95 -15.24
N ASP A 165 -26.25 -17.11 -15.88
CA ASP A 165 -27.11 -18.26 -15.57
C ASP A 165 -26.90 -18.76 -14.12
N GLN A 166 -25.65 -18.79 -13.64
CA GLN A 166 -25.33 -19.09 -12.25
C GLN A 166 -25.99 -18.10 -11.28
N VAL A 167 -25.87 -16.80 -11.54
CA VAL A 167 -26.49 -15.76 -10.71
C VAL A 167 -28.01 -15.84 -10.72
N GLN A 168 -28.64 -16.16 -11.86
CA GLN A 168 -30.09 -16.39 -11.95
C GLN A 168 -30.55 -17.58 -11.10
N LYS A 169 -29.70 -18.60 -10.97
CA LYS A 169 -29.90 -19.76 -10.09
C LYS A 169 -29.47 -19.50 -8.64
N GLN A 170 -29.13 -18.25 -8.29
CA GLN A 170 -28.65 -17.84 -6.97
C GLN A 170 -27.37 -18.56 -6.54
N ALA A 171 -26.50 -18.89 -7.49
CA ALA A 171 -25.17 -19.42 -7.20
C ALA A 171 -24.15 -18.29 -7.05
N PHE A 172 -23.19 -18.49 -6.13
CA PHE A 172 -22.14 -17.53 -5.85
C PHE A 172 -21.02 -17.57 -6.90
N LEU A 173 -20.48 -16.39 -7.22
CA LEU A 173 -19.34 -16.24 -8.12
C LEU A 173 -18.07 -15.96 -7.32
N GLN A 174 -16.95 -16.49 -7.82
CA GLN A 174 -15.62 -16.17 -7.29
C GLN A 174 -15.04 -14.96 -8.04
N PRO A 175 -14.52 -13.94 -7.36
CA PRO A 175 -14.00 -12.75 -8.02
C PRO A 175 -12.76 -13.10 -8.86
N ARG A 176 -12.62 -12.39 -9.97
CA ARG A 176 -11.39 -12.34 -10.76
C ARG A 176 -10.35 -11.51 -10.00
N GLN A 177 -9.08 -11.86 -10.17
CA GLN A 177 -7.97 -11.16 -9.54
C GLN A 177 -6.79 -11.12 -10.51
N VAL A 178 -5.79 -10.29 -10.22
CA VAL A 178 -4.55 -10.28 -11.02
C VAL A 178 -3.94 -11.68 -10.99
N PRO A 179 -3.44 -12.21 -12.12
CA PRO A 179 -2.84 -13.54 -12.18
C PRO A 179 -1.75 -13.73 -11.12
N ARG A 180 -1.72 -14.93 -10.54
CA ARG A 180 -0.74 -15.27 -9.51
C ARG A 180 0.68 -15.08 -10.04
N GLY A 181 1.53 -14.43 -9.25
CA GLY A 181 2.93 -14.16 -9.59
C GLY A 181 3.17 -12.90 -10.41
N GLU A 182 2.13 -12.24 -10.93
CA GLU A 182 2.27 -10.96 -11.62
C GLU A 182 2.34 -9.80 -10.60
N VAL A 183 3.47 -9.09 -10.64
CA VAL A 183 3.78 -7.94 -9.77
C VAL A 183 4.43 -6.84 -10.58
N PHE A 184 4.38 -5.60 -10.10
CA PHE A 184 5.09 -4.50 -10.75
C PHE A 184 6.59 -4.74 -10.74
N GLN A 185 7.20 -4.59 -11.92
CA GLN A 185 8.64 -4.65 -12.15
C GLN A 185 9.21 -3.22 -12.23
N PRO A 186 10.47 -3.02 -11.83
CA PRO A 186 11.15 -1.76 -12.07
C PRO A 186 11.25 -1.47 -13.57
N HIS A 187 11.13 -0.20 -13.94
CA HIS A 187 11.19 0.20 -15.34
C HIS A 187 12.55 -0.16 -15.96
N ARG A 188 12.55 -0.68 -17.21
CA ARG A 188 13.76 -1.20 -17.88
C ARG A 188 14.91 -0.19 -17.95
N ARG A 189 14.60 1.11 -18.06
CA ARG A 189 15.59 2.20 -18.04
C ARG A 189 16.41 2.24 -16.74
N TYR A 190 15.78 2.00 -15.60
CA TYR A 190 16.50 1.97 -14.33
C TYR A 190 17.48 0.79 -14.29
N LEU A 191 17.07 -0.36 -14.85
CA LEU A 191 17.91 -1.56 -14.90
C LEU A 191 19.13 -1.39 -15.80
N GLN A 192 19.00 -0.68 -16.93
CA GLN A 192 20.10 -0.44 -17.87
C GLN A 192 21.24 0.35 -17.24
N HIS A 193 20.94 1.27 -16.31
CA HIS A 193 21.93 2.12 -15.66
C HIS A 193 22.49 1.51 -14.35
N LEU A 194 22.07 0.29 -13.99
CA LEU A 194 22.65 -0.44 -12.84
C LEU A 194 23.99 -1.09 -13.15
N ALA A 195 24.28 -1.33 -14.43
CA ALA A 195 25.58 -1.83 -14.86
C ALA A 195 26.63 -0.72 -14.71
N PRO A 196 27.82 -1.01 -14.14
CA PRO A 196 28.89 -0.02 -14.05
C PRO A 196 29.26 0.43 -15.46
N VAL A 197 28.99 1.69 -15.77
CA VAL A 197 29.46 2.34 -17.00
C VAL A 197 30.90 2.77 -16.73
N ASP A 198 31.84 2.23 -17.51
CA ASP A 198 33.24 2.67 -17.45
C ASP A 198 33.34 4.05 -18.13
N PHE A 199 33.09 5.10 -17.35
CA PHE A 199 33.12 6.49 -17.83
C PHE A 199 34.53 6.98 -18.15
N LEU A 200 35.58 6.34 -17.62
CA LEU A 200 36.94 6.81 -17.77
C LEU A 200 37.64 6.23 -19.01
N GLY A 201 37.14 5.13 -19.56
CA GLY A 201 37.90 4.34 -20.52
C GLY A 201 39.23 3.86 -19.92
N LYS A 202 39.90 2.92 -20.58
CA LYS A 202 41.22 2.48 -20.13
C LYS A 202 42.17 3.67 -20.15
N ALA A 203 42.55 4.18 -18.97
CA ALA A 203 43.52 5.26 -18.84
C ALA A 203 44.80 4.85 -19.59
N LYS A 204 45.02 5.44 -20.77
CA LYS A 204 46.21 5.18 -21.57
C LYS A 204 47.32 6.04 -20.97
N VAL A 205 48.05 5.49 -20.00
CA VAL A 205 49.27 6.11 -19.47
C VAL A 205 50.24 6.21 -20.65
N VAL A 206 50.38 7.40 -21.21
CA VAL A 206 51.42 7.68 -22.20
C VAL A 206 52.71 7.85 -21.41
N VAL A 207 53.43 6.75 -21.22
CA VAL A 207 54.80 6.81 -20.75
C VAL A 207 55.60 7.44 -21.89
N ALA A 208 55.96 8.71 -21.75
CA ALA A 208 56.92 9.34 -22.63
C ALA A 208 58.29 8.70 -22.37
N SER A 209 58.63 7.68 -23.15
CA SER A 209 59.98 7.12 -23.17
C SER A 209 60.93 8.11 -23.85
N ALA A 210 61.98 8.46 -23.11
CA ALA A 210 63.18 9.24 -23.45
C ALA A 210 63.74 8.96 -24.87
N ALA A 211 64.54 9.78 -25.55
CA ALA A 211 65.39 10.96 -25.30
C ALA A 211 65.77 11.55 -26.71
N PRO A 212 66.67 12.56 -26.92
CA PRO A 212 68.02 12.64 -26.37
C PRO A 212 68.47 14.02 -25.86
N ASP A 213 69.25 13.93 -24.79
CA ASP A 213 70.43 14.75 -24.48
C ASP A 213 70.29 16.28 -24.53
N ASP A 214 70.13 16.88 -23.36
CA ASP A 214 71.07 17.93 -22.96
C ASP A 214 71.30 17.86 -21.45
N GLN A 215 72.58 17.90 -21.13
CA GLN A 215 73.17 17.69 -19.81
C GLN A 215 72.62 18.73 -18.82
N HIS A 216 72.45 18.34 -17.55
CA HIS A 216 72.96 19.03 -16.35
C HIS A 216 72.32 18.41 -15.09
N GLU A 217 73.08 18.47 -14.00
CA GLU A 217 73.10 17.54 -12.87
C GLU A 217 71.82 17.46 -12.00
N GLY A 218 71.48 16.22 -11.64
CA GLY A 218 71.34 15.79 -10.25
C GLY A 218 70.22 16.36 -9.38
N VAL A 219 69.01 15.79 -9.46
CA VAL A 219 68.10 15.69 -8.29
C VAL A 219 67.30 14.38 -8.35
N ARG A 220 67.44 13.53 -7.33
CA ARG A 220 66.61 12.33 -7.12
C ARG A 220 65.23 12.71 -6.58
N PRO A 221 64.11 12.23 -7.14
CA PRO A 221 62.81 12.31 -6.48
C PRO A 221 62.70 11.25 -5.38
N GLN A 222 62.31 11.71 -4.19
CA GLN A 222 62.15 10.92 -2.97
C GLN A 222 60.96 9.96 -3.06
N GLN A 223 61.15 8.73 -2.56
CA GLN A 223 60.06 7.78 -2.28
C GLN A 223 59.08 8.38 -1.25
N PRO A 224 57.75 8.15 -1.37
CA PRO A 224 56.83 8.47 -0.29
C PRO A 224 57.10 7.54 0.90
N GLN A 225 57.69 8.09 1.96
CA GLN A 225 57.86 7.41 3.22
C GLN A 225 56.50 7.19 3.89
N ARG A 226 56.28 5.93 4.31
CA ARG A 226 55.28 5.55 5.28
C ARG A 226 55.52 6.28 6.60
N LEU A 227 54.49 6.89 7.17
CA LEU A 227 54.51 7.34 8.57
C LEU A 227 53.66 6.36 9.40
N HIS A 228 54.35 5.53 10.18
CA HIS A 228 53.89 5.01 11.47
C HIS A 228 54.52 5.92 12.54
N THR A 229 53.74 6.64 13.34
CA THR A 229 53.25 6.32 14.70
C THR A 229 54.31 6.47 15.80
N GLU A 230 54.05 7.36 16.77
CA GLU A 230 54.02 7.15 18.25
C GLU A 230 54.38 8.45 19.03
N GLN A 231 53.42 8.98 19.81
CA GLN A 231 53.33 9.02 21.31
C GLN A 231 54.39 9.91 21.98
N VAL A 232 54.09 10.86 22.87
CA VAL A 232 53.60 10.83 24.28
C VAL A 232 53.37 12.32 24.68
N GLY A 233 52.53 12.78 25.63
CA GLY A 233 51.72 12.16 26.67
C GLY A 233 50.77 13.15 27.36
N GLU A 234 49.96 12.58 28.25
CA GLU A 234 49.26 13.14 29.43
C GLU A 234 48.71 14.58 29.40
N GLN A 235 47.37 14.70 29.47
CA GLN A 235 46.67 15.20 30.68
C GLN A 235 45.14 15.06 30.54
N VAL A 236 44.51 14.64 31.63
CA VAL A 236 43.09 14.28 31.84
C VAL A 236 42.20 15.52 32.03
N PRO A 237 40.91 15.47 31.66
CA PRO A 237 39.85 15.93 32.59
C PRO A 237 38.60 15.01 32.68
N PRO A 238 37.72 15.22 33.68
CA PRO A 238 36.99 14.15 34.38
C PRO A 238 35.50 13.97 34.02
N GLU A 239 34.95 12.85 34.51
CA GLU A 239 33.53 12.47 34.53
C GLU A 239 32.74 13.04 35.74
N LEU A 240 31.45 13.36 35.48
CA LEU A 240 30.24 13.19 36.33
C LEU A 240 30.07 14.10 37.59
N PRO A 241 28.84 14.38 38.14
CA PRO A 241 27.79 13.37 38.40
C PRO A 241 26.30 13.80 38.40
N ALA A 242 25.47 12.79 38.63
CA ALA A 242 24.04 12.81 38.93
C ALA A 242 23.70 13.47 40.30
N ALA A 243 22.44 13.87 40.47
CA ALA A 243 21.84 14.16 41.78
C ALA A 243 20.43 13.54 41.89
N ARG A 244 20.16 12.94 43.06
CA ARG A 244 18.94 12.26 43.51
C ARG A 244 18.30 13.06 44.66
N GLY A 245 16.96 13.14 44.67
CA GLY A 245 16.04 13.12 45.85
C GLY A 245 16.11 14.25 46.89
N PRO A 246 15.16 14.38 47.86
CA PRO A 246 14.31 13.29 48.41
C PRO A 246 12.81 13.62 48.76
N ASP A 247 12.04 12.54 49.04
CA ASP A 247 11.00 12.25 50.08
C ASP A 247 9.84 13.25 50.40
N SER A 248 8.61 12.92 50.86
CA SER A 248 7.90 11.74 51.43
C SER A 248 6.39 12.09 51.55
N GLY A 249 5.38 11.27 51.14
CA GLY A 249 4.49 10.37 51.94
C GLY A 249 3.29 11.06 52.68
N PRO A 250 2.20 10.38 53.16
CA PRO A 250 1.42 9.22 52.67
C PRO A 250 -0.15 9.32 52.85
N SER A 251 -0.90 8.26 52.46
CA SER A 251 -2.26 7.82 52.91
C SER A 251 -3.49 8.48 52.24
N GLN A 252 -4.62 7.83 51.93
CA GLN A 252 -5.35 6.74 52.59
C GLN A 252 -6.11 5.79 51.64
N ASP A 253 -6.28 4.56 52.12
CA ASP A 253 -7.26 3.56 51.71
C ASP A 253 -8.71 4.04 51.83
N HIS A 254 -9.60 3.53 50.98
CA HIS A 254 -10.90 3.04 51.43
C HIS A 254 -11.30 1.79 50.66
N SER A 255 -11.39 0.69 51.41
CA SER A 255 -12.15 -0.52 51.09
C SER A 255 -13.65 -0.24 51.10
N GLY A 256 -14.39 -0.92 50.22
CA GLY A 256 -15.85 -1.09 50.26
C GLY A 256 -16.25 -2.06 49.15
N ALA A 257 -16.17 -3.37 49.36
CA ALA A 257 -17.27 -4.19 49.88
C ALA A 257 -18.52 -4.20 48.98
N GLY A 258 -18.73 -5.35 48.32
CA GLY A 258 -20.01 -6.03 48.15
C GLY A 258 -21.20 -5.23 47.63
N GLY A 259 -21.62 -5.55 46.40
CA GLY A 259 -22.93 -5.17 45.89
C GLY A 259 -23.26 -5.87 44.58
N VAL A 260 -23.64 -7.15 44.67
CA VAL A 260 -24.40 -7.81 43.60
C VAL A 260 -25.75 -7.10 43.56
N ALA A 261 -25.92 -6.18 42.61
CA ALA A 261 -27.21 -5.59 42.29
C ALA A 261 -27.67 -6.16 40.94
N VAL A 262 -28.55 -7.15 41.04
CA VAL A 262 -29.43 -7.58 39.97
C VAL A 262 -30.58 -6.57 39.88
N GLY A 263 -30.84 -6.04 38.68
CA GLY A 263 -31.93 -5.10 38.33
C GLY A 263 -31.36 -3.89 37.58
N ASP A 264 -31.79 -3.48 36.39
CA ASP A 264 -33.00 -3.68 35.57
C ASP A 264 -32.60 -3.80 34.09
N PRO A 265 -33.36 -4.50 33.23
CA PRO A 265 -33.18 -4.36 31.78
C PRO A 265 -33.84 -3.05 31.34
N GLU A 266 -33.07 -2.20 30.65
CA GLU A 266 -33.46 -0.88 30.06
C GLU A 266 -33.11 0.41 30.84
N ALA A 267 -31.93 0.47 31.45
CA ALA A 267 -31.29 1.78 31.67
C ALA A 267 -30.66 2.28 30.35
N LEU A 268 -31.39 3.09 29.57
CA LEU A 268 -30.85 3.76 28.38
C LEU A 268 -29.76 4.77 28.78
N LEU A 269 -28.55 4.56 28.28
CA LEU A 269 -27.37 5.38 28.57
C LEU A 269 -27.21 6.42 27.47
N THR A 270 -27.40 7.71 27.78
CA THR A 270 -27.20 8.79 26.81
C THR A 270 -25.71 9.06 26.64
N ILE A 271 -25.14 8.65 25.51
CA ILE A 271 -23.73 8.90 25.17
C ILE A 271 -23.67 10.01 24.12
N THR A 272 -22.99 11.11 24.45
CA THR A 272 -22.73 12.20 23.51
C THR A 272 -21.43 11.93 22.76
N VAL A 273 -21.50 11.65 21.46
CA VAL A 273 -20.34 11.45 20.59
C VAL A 273 -20.11 12.72 19.76
N GLN A 274 -18.92 13.32 19.86
CA GLN A 274 -18.51 14.45 19.03
C GLN A 274 -17.58 13.96 17.91
N CYS A 275 -18.01 14.10 16.66
CA CYS A 275 -17.24 13.74 15.48
C CYS A 275 -17.00 14.96 14.59
N ALA A 276 -15.79 15.10 14.04
CA ALA A 276 -15.46 16.10 13.04
C ALA A 276 -15.26 15.42 11.67
N PHE A 277 -16.10 15.77 10.69
CA PHE A 277 -16.02 15.25 9.32
C PHE A 277 -15.54 16.34 8.36
N THR A 278 -14.65 15.98 7.43
CA THR A 278 -14.33 16.84 6.28
C THR A 278 -15.01 16.28 5.05
N LEU A 279 -15.96 17.02 4.48
CA LEU A 279 -16.72 16.63 3.29
C LEU A 279 -16.37 17.54 2.12
N THR A 280 -16.13 16.95 0.96
CA THR A 280 -15.95 17.72 -0.29
C THR A 280 -17.29 17.79 -1.00
N LEU A 281 -17.89 18.98 -1.05
CA LEU A 281 -19.18 19.22 -1.70
C LEU A 281 -18.98 19.96 -3.03
N LYS A 282 -19.71 19.54 -4.07
CA LYS A 282 -19.83 20.32 -5.31
C LYS A 282 -21.05 21.23 -5.18
N ALA A 283 -20.83 22.53 -4.99
CA ALA A 283 -21.89 23.53 -4.91
C ALA A 283 -21.83 24.52 -6.10
N PRO A 284 -22.98 25.06 -6.57
CA PRO A 284 -23.02 26.14 -7.55
C PRO A 284 -22.27 27.40 -7.05
N ARG A 285 -21.71 28.19 -7.97
CA ARG A 285 -21.07 29.48 -7.61
C ARG A 285 -22.14 30.42 -7.03
N GLY A 286 -21.90 30.93 -5.81
CA GLY A 286 -22.83 31.81 -5.10
C GLY A 286 -23.87 31.09 -4.24
N ALA A 287 -23.69 29.78 -3.96
CA ALA A 287 -24.58 29.05 -3.06
C ALA A 287 -24.69 29.72 -1.68
N ASP A 288 -25.92 29.88 -1.21
CA ASP A 288 -26.22 30.42 0.11
C ASP A 288 -26.05 29.35 1.21
N LEU A 289 -26.07 29.81 2.46
CA LEU A 289 -25.85 28.95 3.62
C LEU A 289 -26.95 27.87 3.76
N SER A 290 -28.17 28.17 3.29
CA SER A 290 -29.31 27.24 3.18
C SER A 290 -29.01 26.08 2.24
N SER A 291 -28.52 26.37 1.04
CA SER A 291 -28.17 25.37 0.03
C SER A 291 -27.01 24.51 0.49
N LEU A 292 -26.00 25.10 1.12
CA LEU A 292 -24.87 24.35 1.69
C LEU A 292 -25.33 23.43 2.84
N ARG A 293 -26.25 23.88 3.71
CA ARG A 293 -26.86 23.02 4.75
C ARG A 293 -27.64 21.86 4.17
N ALA A 294 -28.38 22.06 3.08
CA ALA A 294 -29.12 21.00 2.41
C ALA A 294 -28.19 19.96 1.75
N LEU A 295 -27.07 20.40 1.16
CA LEU A 295 -26.06 19.48 0.62
C LEU A 295 -25.35 18.72 1.74
N LEU A 296 -25.04 19.38 2.86
CA LEU A 296 -24.49 18.74 4.04
C LEU A 296 -25.44 17.69 4.63
N SER A 297 -26.73 17.99 4.78
CA SER A 297 -27.69 17.04 5.36
C SER A 297 -27.91 15.79 4.50
N GLN A 298 -27.65 15.88 3.19
CA GLN A 298 -27.66 14.73 2.28
C GLN A 298 -26.35 13.93 2.32
N ALA A 299 -25.21 14.60 2.48
CA ALA A 299 -23.89 13.95 2.47
C ALA A 299 -23.48 13.37 3.84
N LEU A 300 -23.91 13.99 4.94
CA LEU A 300 -23.52 13.59 6.31
C LEU A 300 -23.95 12.15 6.67
N PRO A 301 -25.18 11.69 6.35
CA PRO A 301 -25.60 10.32 6.68
C PRO A 301 -24.74 9.26 5.99
N LEU A 302 -24.34 9.49 4.74
CA LEU A 302 -23.47 8.57 3.99
C LEU A 302 -22.08 8.46 4.64
N GLN A 303 -21.54 9.57 5.13
CA GLN A 303 -20.22 9.58 5.79
C GLN A 303 -20.28 9.08 7.24
N ALA A 304 -21.40 9.30 7.93
CA ALA A 304 -21.61 8.83 9.30
C ALA A 304 -21.63 7.30 9.37
N GLN A 305 -22.12 6.62 8.33
CA GLN A 305 -22.05 5.16 8.18
C GLN A 305 -20.61 4.63 8.01
N CYS A 306 -19.63 5.49 7.73
CA CYS A 306 -18.21 5.15 7.63
C CYS A 306 -17.41 5.46 8.91
N GLY A 307 -18.02 6.06 9.94
CA GLY A 307 -17.36 6.37 11.19
C GLY A 307 -17.28 5.16 12.11
N GLN A 308 -16.07 4.80 12.56
CA GLN A 308 -15.90 3.79 13.61
C GLN A 308 -15.98 4.45 15.00
N LEU A 309 -16.83 3.90 15.87
CA LEU A 309 -16.88 4.30 17.29
C LEU A 309 -15.76 3.58 18.05
N SER A 310 -14.87 4.35 18.69
CA SER A 310 -13.86 3.82 19.61
C SER A 310 -14.17 4.32 21.02
N GLY A 311 -14.55 3.43 21.93
CA GLY A 311 -14.83 3.74 23.32
C GLY A 311 -14.32 2.65 24.27
N PRO A 312 -14.01 2.98 25.53
CA PRO A 312 -13.55 1.99 26.49
C PRO A 312 -14.69 0.99 26.76
N GLY A 313 -14.56 -0.23 26.22
CA GLY A 313 -15.50 -1.33 26.45
C GLY A 313 -16.47 -1.68 25.32
N LEU A 314 -16.41 -1.03 24.15
CA LEU A 314 -17.21 -1.43 22.98
C LEU A 314 -16.32 -2.18 21.98
N ALA A 315 -16.63 -3.46 21.72
CA ALA A 315 -16.05 -4.20 20.61
C ALA A 315 -16.42 -3.49 19.30
N GLY A 316 -15.41 -3.03 18.57
CA GLY A 316 -15.59 -2.24 17.35
C GLY A 316 -16.43 -2.99 16.32
N GLY A 317 -17.65 -2.50 16.09
CA GLY A 317 -18.50 -2.87 14.96
C GLY A 317 -18.81 -1.63 14.12
N PRO A 318 -19.05 -1.78 12.81
CA PRO A 318 -19.58 -0.70 11.99
C PRO A 318 -21.01 -0.32 12.45
N LEU A 319 -21.38 0.94 12.25
CA LEU A 319 -22.73 1.45 12.51
C LEU A 319 -23.79 0.79 11.62
#